data_AF-A0AAW2JP49-F1
#
_entry.id   AF-A0AAW2JP49-F1
#
_cell.length_a   1.000
_cell.length_b   1.000
_cell.length_c   1.000
_cell.angle_alpha   90.00
_cell.angle_beta   90.00
_cell.angle_gamma   90.00
#
_symmetry.space_group_name_H-M   'P 1'
#
loop_
_entity.id
_entity.type
_entity.pdbx_description
1 polymer ?
#
loop_
_entity_poly.entity_id
_entity_poly.type
_entity_poly.pdbx_seq_one_letter_code
_entity_poly.pdbx_strand_id
1 'polypeptide(L)'
;MVVKMMQRILPRAFSGKASLHRCTPTASKSTLSQQLEENESPLPKMPPFDYTPPPYSGPSAEDILSKRLQFLSPAVFHFFKNPLSLVDGKMQYLFDEKGRRYLDAFGGIATVCCGHCHPHVVDAIVNQTKRLQHSTILYLNPAIAEFAEALAAKFPGDLKNLTCNPVIKLV
;
A
#
# COMPACT_ATOMS: atom_id res chain seq x y z
N MET A 1 -23.42 -29.50 -13.81
CA MET A 1 -24.78 -29.02 -14.12
C MET A 1 -24.88 -27.66 -13.47
N VAL A 2 -24.65 -26.54 -14.15
CA VAL A 2 -25.43 -25.99 -15.25
C VAL A 2 -24.49 -25.22 -16.21
N VAL A 3 -24.33 -25.76 -17.43
CA VAL A 3 -24.37 -25.05 -18.74
C VAL A 3 -23.43 -23.83 -18.88
N LYS A 4 -22.21 -23.88 -19.45
CA LYS A 4 -21.78 -24.27 -20.81
C LYS A 4 -22.86 -24.08 -21.89
N MET A 5 -23.11 -22.84 -22.32
CA MET A 5 -23.88 -22.54 -23.54
C MET A 5 -23.53 -21.15 -24.09
N MET A 6 -23.55 -21.05 -25.42
CA MET A 6 -23.62 -19.82 -26.22
C MET A 6 -22.30 -19.19 -26.66
N GLN A 7 -21.49 -20.00 -27.35
CA GLN A 7 -20.89 -19.54 -28.61
C GLN A 7 -21.98 -19.26 -29.65
N ARG A 8 -21.69 -18.28 -30.54
CA ARG A 8 -22.28 -18.06 -31.88
C ARG A 8 -23.69 -17.45 -31.93
N ILE A 9 -23.75 -16.13 -32.10
CA ILE A 9 -24.77 -15.48 -32.93
C ILE A 9 -24.06 -14.49 -33.87
N LEU A 10 -23.96 -14.88 -35.15
CA LEU A 10 -23.63 -14.03 -36.28
C LEU A 10 -24.78 -13.02 -36.53
N PRO A 11 -24.50 -11.74 -36.84
CA PRO A 11 -25.51 -10.89 -37.43
C PRO A 11 -25.61 -11.12 -38.95
N ARG A 12 -26.85 -11.34 -39.40
CA ARG A 12 -27.27 -11.41 -40.80
C ARG A 12 -26.99 -10.09 -41.51
N ALA A 13 -26.51 -10.23 -42.75
CA ALA A 13 -26.40 -9.15 -43.72
C ALA A 13 -27.77 -8.51 -44.00
N PHE A 14 -27.82 -7.17 -43.99
CA PHE A 14 -28.89 -6.41 -44.61
C PHE A 14 -28.30 -5.53 -45.72
N SER A 15 -28.79 -5.79 -46.92
CA SER A 15 -28.51 -5.09 -48.17
C SER A 15 -29.19 -3.73 -48.16
N GLY A 16 -28.42 -2.68 -48.46
CA GLY A 16 -28.93 -1.33 -48.72
C GLY A 16 -27.91 -0.57 -49.54
N LYS A 17 -28.13 -0.49 -50.86
CA LYS A 17 -27.34 0.36 -51.77
C LYS A 17 -27.78 1.81 -51.58
N ALA A 18 -26.85 2.69 -51.20
CA ALA A 18 -26.98 4.13 -51.39
C ALA A 18 -25.62 4.70 -51.86
N SER A 19 -25.72 5.59 -52.85
CA SER A 19 -24.65 6.07 -53.71
C SER A 19 -23.72 7.08 -53.03
N LEU A 20 -22.46 7.05 -53.51
CA LEU A 20 -21.30 7.93 -53.34
C LEU A 20 -21.54 9.35 -52.82
N HIS A 21 -20.79 9.72 -51.78
CA HIS A 21 -19.93 10.92 -51.79
C HIS A 21 -18.62 10.60 -51.06
N ARG A 22 -17.51 10.59 -51.79
CA ARG A 22 -16.15 10.39 -51.28
C ARG A 22 -15.68 11.69 -50.62
N CYS A 23 -15.81 11.78 -49.31
CA CYS A 23 -15.03 12.72 -48.50
C CYS A 23 -13.87 11.95 -47.89
N THR A 24 -12.64 12.29 -48.27
CA THR A 24 -11.41 11.84 -47.62
C THR A 24 -11.21 12.63 -46.32
N PRO A 25 -11.23 12.01 -45.13
CA PRO A 25 -10.63 12.63 -43.96
C PRO A 25 -9.12 12.38 -44.03
N THR A 26 -8.35 13.44 -44.25
CA THR A 26 -6.92 13.48 -43.99
C THR A 26 -6.67 13.05 -42.54
N ALA A 27 -5.93 11.95 -42.38
CA ALA A 27 -5.50 11.47 -41.07
C ALA A 27 -4.49 12.45 -40.47
N SER A 28 -4.93 13.35 -39.59
CA SER A 28 -4.05 14.06 -38.67
C SER A 28 -3.64 13.12 -37.54
N LYS A 29 -2.76 12.16 -37.85
CA LYS A 29 -1.90 11.59 -36.81
C LYS A 29 -0.92 12.69 -36.40
N SER A 30 -1.10 13.32 -35.24
CA SER A 30 0.05 13.90 -34.51
C SER A 30 -0.25 14.61 -33.19
N THR A 31 -1.38 15.29 -32.99
CA THR A 31 -1.37 16.35 -31.97
C THR A 31 -1.36 15.89 -30.51
N LEU A 32 -2.00 14.75 -30.16
CA LEU A 32 -2.04 14.29 -28.75
C LEU A 32 -0.81 13.52 -28.28
N SER A 33 -0.08 12.89 -29.21
CA SER A 33 1.11 12.09 -28.87
C SER A 33 2.37 12.94 -28.77
N GLN A 34 2.37 14.13 -29.36
CA GLN A 34 3.51 15.05 -29.35
C GLN A 34 3.51 16.01 -28.16
N GLN A 35 2.37 16.19 -27.47
CA GLN A 35 2.27 17.12 -26.34
C GLN A 35 2.74 16.54 -25.00
N LEU A 36 3.15 15.28 -24.95
CA LEU A 36 3.71 14.65 -23.75
C LEU A 36 5.24 14.71 -23.67
N GLU A 37 5.92 15.28 -24.67
CA GLU A 37 7.40 15.29 -24.72
C GLU A 37 8.08 16.64 -24.42
N GLU A 38 7.37 17.71 -24.03
CA GLU A 38 7.99 19.05 -23.88
C GLU A 38 7.92 19.72 -22.50
N ASN A 39 7.66 18.97 -21.42
CA ASN A 39 7.84 19.50 -20.05
C ASN A 39 8.57 18.50 -19.16
N GLU A 40 9.78 18.10 -19.58
CA GLU A 40 10.75 17.42 -18.72
C GLU A 40 11.30 18.43 -17.68
N SER A 41 10.47 18.80 -16.70
CA SER A 41 11.01 19.38 -15.47
C SER A 41 11.93 18.33 -14.84
N PRO A 42 13.15 18.67 -14.40
CA PRO A 42 14.07 17.67 -13.86
C PRO A 42 13.37 16.94 -12.70
N LEU A 43 13.23 15.61 -12.84
CA LEU A 43 12.62 14.80 -11.81
C LEU A 43 13.30 15.09 -10.46
N PRO A 44 12.53 15.30 -9.38
CA PRO A 44 13.09 15.64 -8.09
C PRO A 44 14.04 14.51 -7.64
N LYS A 45 15.29 14.87 -7.35
CA LYS A 45 16.29 13.93 -6.82
C LYS A 45 15.99 13.68 -5.35
N MET A 46 15.96 12.42 -4.94
CA MET A 46 15.76 12.10 -3.53
C MET A 46 16.93 12.62 -2.68
N PRO A 47 16.66 13.16 -1.48
CA PRO A 47 17.72 13.62 -0.60
C PRO A 47 18.62 12.46 -0.15
N PRO A 48 19.86 12.76 0.28
CA PRO A 48 20.74 11.76 0.87
C PRO A 48 20.09 11.15 2.12
N PHE A 49 20.39 9.88 2.39
CA PHE A 49 19.89 9.16 3.55
C PHE A 49 20.92 8.14 3.98
N ASP A 50 21.34 8.23 5.23
CA ASP A 50 22.42 7.40 5.79
C ASP A 50 21.86 6.08 6.32
N TYR A 51 21.37 5.25 5.40
CA TYR A 51 20.92 3.91 5.68
C TYR A 51 20.89 3.09 4.40
N THR A 52 21.45 1.88 4.47
CA THR A 52 21.38 0.88 3.42
C THR A 52 20.78 -0.38 4.01
N PRO A 53 19.70 -0.93 3.43
CA PRO A 53 19.10 -2.16 3.93
C PRO A 53 20.07 -3.33 3.76
N PRO A 54 20.04 -4.34 4.65
CA PRO A 54 20.79 -5.57 4.44
C PRO A 54 20.35 -6.29 3.15
N PRO A 55 21.23 -7.09 2.51
CA PRO A 55 20.84 -7.86 1.32
C PRO A 55 19.64 -8.76 1.59
N TYR A 56 18.65 -8.71 0.70
CA TYR A 56 17.47 -9.56 0.80
C TYR A 56 17.74 -10.94 0.22
N SER A 57 17.54 -11.98 1.02
CA SER A 57 17.73 -13.39 0.63
C SER A 57 16.41 -14.20 0.62
N GLY A 58 15.27 -13.52 0.64
CA GLY A 58 13.95 -14.14 0.69
C GLY A 58 13.39 -14.52 -0.69
N PRO A 59 12.12 -14.97 -0.74
CA PRO A 59 11.46 -15.36 -1.99
C PRO A 59 11.29 -14.18 -2.96
N SER A 60 11.24 -14.48 -4.26
CA SER A 60 11.00 -13.44 -5.27
C SER A 60 9.57 -12.87 -5.18
N ALA A 61 9.35 -11.69 -5.76
CA ALA A 61 8.02 -11.08 -5.84
C ALA A 61 6.99 -12.02 -6.51
N GLU A 62 7.41 -12.77 -7.53
CA GLU A 62 6.56 -13.74 -8.23
C GLU A 62 6.21 -14.93 -7.34
N ASP A 63 7.19 -15.47 -6.60
CA ASP A 63 6.94 -16.56 -5.65
C ASP A 63 6.00 -16.13 -4.52
N ILE A 64 6.15 -14.90 -4.03
CA ILE A 64 5.26 -14.31 -3.02
C ILE A 64 3.84 -14.20 -3.59
N LEU A 65 3.68 -13.68 -4.81
CA LEU A 65 2.38 -13.52 -5.45
C LEU A 65 1.70 -14.88 -5.68
N SER A 66 2.44 -15.86 -6.20
CA SER A 66 1.96 -17.23 -6.42
C SER A 66 1.44 -17.86 -5.12
N LYS A 67 2.22 -17.77 -4.03
CA LYS A 67 1.79 -18.25 -2.71
C LYS A 67 0.55 -17.53 -2.20
N ARG A 68 0.43 -16.22 -2.38
CA ARG A 68 -0.76 -15.46 -1.97
C ARG A 68 -2.01 -15.92 -2.72
N LEU A 69 -1.92 -16.16 -4.02
CA LEU A 69 -3.03 -16.67 -4.83
C LEU A 69 -3.46 -18.08 -4.43
N GLN A 70 -2.51 -18.92 -3.99
CA GLN A 70 -2.79 -20.29 -3.58
C GLN A 70 -3.36 -20.39 -2.16
N PHE A 71 -2.84 -19.59 -1.21
CA PHE A 71 -3.07 -19.79 0.22
C PHE A 71 -3.88 -18.69 0.91
N LEU A 72 -4.18 -17.56 0.26
CA LEU A 72 -4.98 -16.49 0.84
C LEU A 72 -6.35 -16.37 0.17
N SER A 73 -7.32 -15.81 0.91
CA SER A 73 -8.63 -15.46 0.37
C SER A 73 -8.50 -14.40 -0.73
N PRO A 74 -9.28 -14.49 -1.82
CA PRO A 74 -9.34 -13.46 -2.87
C PRO A 74 -9.70 -12.05 -2.37
N ALA A 75 -10.26 -11.92 -1.16
CA ALA A 75 -10.55 -10.63 -0.54
C ALA A 75 -9.28 -9.82 -0.17
N VAL A 76 -8.10 -10.44 -0.14
CA VAL A 76 -6.82 -9.79 0.18
C VAL A 76 -6.10 -9.36 -1.11
N PHE A 77 -6.68 -8.37 -1.79
CA PHE A 77 -6.19 -7.85 -3.08
C PHE A 77 -5.17 -6.71 -2.91
N HIS A 78 -4.56 -6.30 -4.03
CA HIS A 78 -3.59 -5.21 -4.11
C HIS A 78 -4.19 -4.02 -4.85
N PHE A 79 -3.82 -2.81 -4.46
CA PHE A 79 -4.28 -1.58 -5.13
C PHE A 79 -3.54 -1.29 -6.45
N PHE A 80 -2.36 -1.86 -6.65
CA PHE A 80 -1.51 -1.60 -7.81
C PHE A 80 -1.54 -2.75 -8.81
N LYS A 81 -1.48 -2.41 -10.10
CA LYS A 81 -1.43 -3.38 -11.20
C LYS A 81 -0.22 -4.31 -11.10
N ASN A 82 0.94 -3.75 -10.76
CA ASN A 82 2.16 -4.49 -10.49
C ASN A 82 2.47 -4.36 -8.99
N PRO A 83 2.21 -5.40 -8.18
CA PRO A 83 2.50 -5.35 -6.75
C PRO A 83 3.99 -5.13 -6.48
N LEU A 84 4.29 -4.17 -5.61
CA LEU A 84 5.65 -3.92 -5.16
C LEU A 84 6.00 -4.88 -4.00
N SER A 85 7.16 -5.51 -4.07
CA SER A 85 7.68 -6.33 -2.97
C SER A 85 8.56 -5.46 -2.07
N LEU A 86 7.99 -5.02 -0.95
CA LEU A 86 8.69 -4.21 0.03
C LEU A 86 9.24 -5.11 1.13
N VAL A 87 10.54 -5.04 1.38
CA VAL A 87 11.24 -5.99 2.26
C VAL A 87 11.90 -5.32 3.46
N ASP A 88 12.13 -4.01 3.39
CA ASP A 88 12.74 -3.23 4.47
C ASP A 88 12.14 -1.82 4.51
N GLY A 89 12.22 -1.17 5.68
CA GLY A 89 11.69 0.16 5.91
C GLY A 89 12.45 0.89 7.02
N LYS A 90 12.74 2.18 6.78
CA LYS A 90 13.43 3.04 7.74
C LYS A 90 12.95 4.47 7.61
N MET A 91 12.43 5.02 8.71
CA MET A 91 11.84 6.35 8.78
C MET A 91 10.81 6.54 7.64
N GLN A 92 10.91 7.59 6.84
CA GLN A 92 10.00 7.86 5.72
C GLN A 92 10.22 6.99 4.48
N TYR A 93 11.17 6.05 4.49
CA TYR A 93 11.56 5.29 3.31
C TYR A 93 11.26 3.80 3.42
N LEU A 94 10.95 3.22 2.26
CA LEU A 94 10.75 1.79 2.03
C LEU A 94 11.76 1.30 1.00
N PHE A 95 12.14 0.03 1.08
CA PHE A 95 13.10 -0.59 0.17
C PHE A 95 12.54 -1.89 -0.41
N ASP A 96 12.74 -2.09 -1.71
CA ASP A 96 12.36 -3.34 -2.39
C ASP A 96 13.46 -4.41 -2.29
N GLU A 97 13.16 -5.60 -2.82
CA GLU A 97 14.07 -6.74 -2.79
C GLU A 97 15.41 -6.50 -3.51
N LYS A 98 15.49 -5.46 -4.35
CA LYS A 98 16.68 -5.05 -5.11
C LYS A 98 17.43 -3.89 -4.43
N GLY A 99 16.95 -3.43 -3.28
CA GLY A 99 17.52 -2.31 -2.54
C GLY A 99 17.13 -0.93 -3.08
N ARG A 100 16.16 -0.83 -4.00
CA ARG A 100 15.67 0.46 -4.48
C ARG A 100 14.87 1.14 -3.39
N ARG A 101 15.17 2.42 -3.15
CA ARG A 101 14.55 3.27 -2.13
C ARG A 101 13.31 3.99 -2.67
N TYR A 102 12.24 3.99 -1.89
CA TYR A 102 10.96 4.66 -2.17
C TYR A 102 10.58 5.57 -1.01
N LEU A 103 10.07 6.77 -1.29
CA LEU A 103 9.43 7.63 -0.28
C LEU A 103 8.02 7.10 0.01
N ASP A 104 7.74 6.78 1.27
CA ASP A 104 6.40 6.39 1.69
C ASP A 104 5.53 7.61 1.98
N ALA A 105 4.79 8.04 0.96
CA ALA A 105 3.77 9.07 1.10
C ALA A 105 2.37 8.49 1.46
N PHE A 106 2.28 7.18 1.66
CA PHE A 106 1.03 6.47 1.97
C PHE A 106 0.91 6.13 3.47
N GLY A 107 2.04 5.92 4.14
CA GLY A 107 2.14 5.70 5.58
C GLY A 107 1.38 4.47 6.05
N GLY A 108 1.36 3.39 5.26
CA GLY A 108 0.62 2.16 5.59
C GLY A 108 -0.88 2.38 5.79
N ILE A 109 -1.54 3.11 4.88
CA ILE A 109 -2.94 3.59 5.05
C ILE A 109 -3.04 4.49 6.28
N ALA A 110 -2.20 5.52 6.33
CA ALA A 110 -2.17 6.52 7.42
C ALA A 110 -2.04 5.93 8.85
N THR A 111 -1.35 4.79 9.00
CA THR A 111 -1.08 4.17 10.31
C THR A 111 0.36 4.35 10.79
N VAL A 112 1.32 4.49 9.87
CA VAL A 112 2.75 4.60 10.18
C VAL A 112 3.16 6.08 10.22
N CYS A 113 2.53 6.85 11.11
CA CYS A 113 2.71 8.31 11.15
C CYS A 113 4.11 8.76 11.59
N CYS A 114 4.81 7.96 12.40
CA CYS A 114 6.18 8.25 12.85
C CYS A 114 7.27 7.71 11.90
N GLY A 115 6.88 7.15 10.75
CA GLY A 115 7.77 6.42 9.86
C GLY A 115 8.07 4.99 10.31
N HIS A 116 8.67 4.22 9.41
CA HIS A 116 9.00 2.81 9.59
C HIS A 116 10.16 2.62 10.56
N CYS A 117 10.04 1.65 11.47
CA CYS A 117 11.12 1.25 12.38
C CYS A 117 11.77 2.44 13.14
N HIS A 118 10.94 3.36 13.63
CA HIS A 118 11.39 4.51 14.42
C HIS A 118 12.11 4.02 15.70
N PRO A 119 13.36 4.43 15.98
CA PRO A 119 14.16 3.85 17.06
C PRO A 119 13.47 3.84 18.43
N HIS A 120 12.92 4.99 18.85
CA HIS A 120 12.21 5.13 20.12
C HIS A 120 11.03 4.14 20.27
N VAL A 121 10.34 3.87 19.17
CA VAL A 121 9.21 2.95 19.10
C VAL A 121 9.68 1.51 19.21
N VAL A 122 10.69 1.15 18.41
CA VAL A 122 11.25 -0.20 18.37
C VAL A 122 11.83 -0.56 19.74
N ASP A 123 12.57 0.36 20.35
CA ASP A 123 13.17 0.16 21.68
C ASP A 123 12.11 -0.05 22.75
N ALA A 124 11.02 0.75 22.76
CA ALA A 124 9.92 0.59 23.69
C ALA A 124 9.21 -0.77 23.54
N ILE A 125 8.95 -1.20 22.29
CA ILE A 125 8.35 -2.51 21.99
C ILE A 125 9.27 -3.64 22.48
N VAL A 126 10.55 -3.62 22.09
CA VAL A 126 11.51 -4.66 22.45
C VAL A 126 11.66 -4.79 23.97
N ASN A 127 11.74 -3.66 24.68
CA ASN A 127 11.86 -3.64 26.13
C ASN A 127 10.62 -4.23 26.81
N GLN A 128 9.41 -3.89 26.34
CA GLN A 128 8.18 -4.43 26.89
C GLN A 128 8.02 -5.92 26.58
N THR A 129 8.27 -6.35 25.35
CA THR A 129 8.13 -7.76 24.93
C THR A 129 9.08 -8.69 25.67
N LYS A 130 10.29 -8.22 26.02
CA LYS A 130 11.22 -8.97 26.89
C LYS A 130 10.67 -9.25 28.29
N ARG A 131 9.69 -8.47 28.76
CA ARG A 131 9.09 -8.59 30.09
C ARG A 131 7.74 -9.29 30.06
N LEU A 132 6.83 -8.81 29.21
CA LEU A 132 5.47 -9.32 29.09
C LEU A 132 4.86 -8.89 27.75
N GLN A 133 4.58 -9.87 26.88
CA GLN A 133 3.97 -9.60 25.57
C GLN A 133 2.46 -9.27 25.66
N HIS A 134 1.74 -9.84 26.64
CA HIS A 134 0.29 -9.73 26.71
C HIS A 134 -0.22 -9.87 28.14
N SER A 135 -1.23 -9.07 28.49
CA SER A 135 -2.05 -9.22 29.69
C SER A 135 -3.51 -8.96 29.32
N THR A 136 -4.41 -9.81 29.79
CA THR A 136 -5.85 -9.52 29.73
C THR A 136 -6.20 -8.41 30.72
N ILE A 137 -7.33 -7.74 30.51
CA ILE A 137 -7.90 -6.74 31.42
C ILE A 137 -8.27 -7.30 32.80
N LEU A 138 -8.30 -8.62 32.95
CA LEU A 138 -8.56 -9.27 34.24
C LEU A 138 -7.42 -9.05 35.24
N TYR A 139 -6.22 -8.69 34.77
CA TYR A 139 -5.06 -8.42 35.62
C TYR A 139 -4.64 -6.95 35.51
N LEU A 140 -4.15 -6.41 36.62
CA LEU A 140 -3.62 -5.05 36.65
C LEU A 140 -2.30 -4.98 35.87
N ASN A 141 -2.19 -3.98 34.99
CA ASN A 141 -0.99 -3.64 34.25
C ASN A 141 -0.87 -2.12 34.19
N PRO A 142 0.29 -1.52 34.55
CA PRO A 142 0.44 -0.07 34.57
C PRO A 142 0.35 0.57 33.17
N ALA A 143 0.79 -0.12 32.11
CA ALA A 143 0.93 0.47 30.78
C ALA A 143 -0.38 1.00 30.20
N ILE A 144 -1.51 0.31 30.44
CA ILE A 144 -2.83 0.77 29.96
C ILE A 144 -3.33 2.00 30.73
N ALA A 145 -3.05 2.08 32.02
CA ALA A 145 -3.45 3.20 32.86
C ALA A 145 -2.65 4.47 32.51
N GLU A 146 -1.32 4.33 32.41
CA GLU A 146 -0.42 5.42 32.02
C GLU A 146 -0.72 5.92 30.59
N PHE A 147 -1.03 5.01 29.66
CA PHE A 147 -1.44 5.38 28.30
C PHE A 147 -2.76 6.15 28.30
N ALA A 148 -3.76 5.69 29.06
CA ALA A 148 -5.05 6.38 29.16
C ALA A 148 -4.89 7.78 29.75
N GLU A 149 -4.07 7.95 30.79
CA GLU A 149 -3.75 9.26 31.36
C GLU A 149 -3.08 10.18 30.34
N ALA A 150 -2.02 9.70 29.68
CA ALA A 150 -1.29 10.47 28.68
C ALA A 150 -2.16 10.88 27.49
N LEU A 151 -3.07 10.00 27.07
CA LEU A 151 -4.00 10.25 25.97
C LEU A 151 -5.10 11.23 26.37
N ALA A 152 -5.70 11.08 27.56
CA ALA A 152 -6.71 12.00 28.07
C ALA A 152 -6.17 13.43 28.16
N ALA A 153 -4.90 13.60 28.54
CA ALA A 153 -4.23 14.89 28.61
C ALA A 153 -4.09 15.60 27.25
N LYS A 154 -4.33 14.92 26.11
CA LYS A 154 -4.31 15.51 24.76
C LYS A 154 -5.69 15.94 24.26
N PHE A 155 -6.77 15.52 24.93
CA PHE A 155 -8.12 15.90 24.53
C PHE A 155 -8.60 17.17 25.24
N PRO A 156 -9.41 18.01 24.58
CA PRO A 156 -10.00 19.18 25.21
C PRO A 156 -11.13 18.79 26.19
N GLY A 157 -11.24 19.54 27.31
CA GLY A 157 -12.33 19.40 28.27
C GLY A 157 -12.18 18.22 29.24
N ASP A 158 -13.32 17.69 29.71
CA ASP A 158 -13.39 16.63 30.74
C ASP A 158 -13.45 15.20 30.16
N LEU A 159 -12.88 14.98 28.97
CA LEU A 159 -12.83 13.65 28.33
C LEU A 159 -11.80 12.75 29.02
N LYS A 160 -12.17 12.19 30.17
CA LYS A 160 -11.32 11.35 31.03
C LYS A 160 -11.57 9.85 30.89
N ASN A 161 -12.70 9.47 30.32
CA ASN A 161 -13.10 8.06 30.17
C ASN A 161 -12.75 7.57 28.76
N LEU A 162 -11.62 6.87 28.65
CA LEU A 162 -11.13 6.33 27.39
C LEU A 162 -11.24 4.80 27.40
N THR A 163 -12.00 4.25 26.46
CA THR A 163 -12.00 2.80 26.21
C THR A 163 -10.82 2.46 25.32
N CYS A 164 -9.75 1.94 25.90
CA CYS A 164 -8.63 1.40 25.16
C CYS A 164 -8.89 -0.08 24.88
N ASN A 165 -8.98 -0.48 23.61
CA ASN A 165 -8.92 -1.90 23.28
C ASN A 165 -7.51 -2.39 23.68
N PRO A 166 -7.31 -3.45 24.48
CA PRO A 166 -5.98 -3.93 24.85
C PRO A 166 -5.16 -4.44 23.64
N VAL A 167 -5.77 -4.47 22.44
CA VAL A 167 -5.11 -4.73 21.15
C VAL A 167 -4.78 -3.43 20.41
N ILE A 168 -4.80 -2.28 21.09
CA ILE A 168 -4.19 -1.06 20.56
C ILE A 168 -2.70 -1.36 20.44
N LYS A 169 -2.30 -1.57 19.19
CA LYS A 169 -0.92 -1.62 18.75
C LYS A 169 -0.19 -0.48 19.44
N LEU A 170 0.87 -0.78 20.19
CA LEU A 170 1.86 0.25 20.44
C LEU A 170 2.19 0.86 19.07
N VAL A 171 2.31 2.19 19.06
CA VAL A 171 2.59 3.10 17.94
C VAL A 171 1.36 3.65 17.22
#